data_AF-A0A3D4RKX5-F1
#
_entry.id   AF-A0A3D4RKX5-F1
#
_cell.length_a   1.000
_cell.length_b   1.000
_cell.length_c   1.000
_cell.angle_alpha   90.00
_cell.angle_beta   90.00
_cell.angle_gamma   90.00
#
_symmetry.space_group_name_H-M   'P 1'
#
loop_
_entity.id
_entity.type
_entity.pdbx_description
1 polymer ?
#
loop_
_entity_poly.entity_id
_entity_poly.type
_entity_poly.pdbx_seq_one_letter_code
_entity_poly.pdbx_strand_id
1 'polypeptide(L)'
;MFMKKQIVFFFSLALLLSPCKAEANTTDTKAVEPDIYITGHIDTLMLESDYFDFPRKVFVYLPPLYPYFDATDFDVVYTTDAQTMEQFFMASAMPSFMNQSKWFIVVGICSPQTMSYSRQDDFLPNDSATIRSYYGHGGHSEDLMNFVKHELMPYIRSHYRTTERSLGIGHSLGASFMMQCLMNGDLFTDYFFLSPNLTFGEDKLLLAKQFCHYRFDENKRCYLFFSDAGEERQSPRWEAWKPAREMVYQYLDTRRLPSNVVWQRKSYPDYDHLTSYPSALNDAYHGWFDYLDAVKALAAGDTTALSGQTYRKHIEIVVKDAKQEVYITGNQPSLGMWNPGLIKLEHVNDSVRAIDVDLHLPALFKFTLGSWKYDAVFANSLYGGNLEINNTARPTYRYILTDWTDTEN
;
A
#
# COMPACT_ATOMS: atom_id res chain seq x y z
N MET A 1 2.27 58.34 -40.49
CA MET A 1 2.36 57.48 -39.28
C MET A 1 2.89 56.12 -39.75
N PHE A 2 4.18 55.89 -39.43
CA PHE A 2 5.08 54.73 -39.66
C PHE A 2 4.56 53.51 -40.43
N MET A 3 5.04 53.24 -41.67
CA MET A 3 6.24 52.44 -42.07
C MET A 3 6.07 50.92 -41.80
N LYS A 4 6.49 49.96 -42.63
CA LYS A 4 7.30 49.90 -43.86
C LYS A 4 7.16 48.49 -44.47
N LYS A 5 7.38 48.43 -45.79
CA LYS A 5 7.65 47.28 -46.68
C LYS A 5 8.21 46.02 -46.01
N GLN A 6 7.60 44.86 -46.26
CA GLN A 6 8.28 43.56 -46.13
C GLN A 6 8.94 43.19 -47.46
N ILE A 7 10.26 43.08 -47.43
CA ILE A 7 11.12 42.61 -48.51
C ILE A 7 11.42 41.14 -48.21
N VAL A 8 11.15 40.30 -49.21
CA VAL A 8 11.51 38.88 -49.25
C VAL A 8 13.03 38.77 -49.35
N PHE A 9 13.67 38.05 -48.44
CA PHE A 9 15.06 37.60 -48.59
C PHE A 9 15.11 36.08 -48.46
N PHE A 10 15.49 35.44 -49.57
CA PHE A 10 16.00 34.07 -49.62
C PHE A 10 17.26 33.98 -48.77
N PHE A 11 17.32 33.01 -47.86
CA PHE A 11 18.60 32.54 -47.33
C PHE A 11 18.73 31.03 -47.57
N SER A 12 19.72 30.74 -48.39
CA SER A 12 20.26 29.44 -48.78
C SER A 12 20.69 28.61 -47.59
N LEU A 13 20.23 27.35 -47.56
CA LEU A 13 20.65 26.31 -46.64
C LEU A 13 22.08 25.84 -47.03
N ALA A 14 23.09 26.32 -46.31
CA ALA A 14 24.45 25.78 -46.39
C ALA A 14 24.59 24.64 -45.36
N LEU A 15 24.67 23.39 -45.85
CA LEU A 15 25.10 22.24 -45.05
C LEU A 15 26.58 22.42 -44.68
N LEU A 16 26.85 22.76 -43.42
CA LEU A 16 28.17 22.58 -42.82
C LEU A 16 28.15 21.25 -42.05
N LEU A 17 28.78 20.24 -42.65
CA LEU A 17 29.13 18.98 -42.01
C LEU A 17 30.19 19.24 -40.94
N SER A 18 29.77 19.36 -39.67
CA SER A 18 30.68 19.27 -38.53
C SER A 18 30.92 17.79 -38.19
N PRO A 19 32.18 17.32 -38.08
CA PRO A 19 32.46 15.97 -37.63
C PRO A 19 32.11 15.85 -36.15
N CYS A 20 31.11 15.01 -35.85
CA CYS A 20 30.73 14.59 -34.52
C CYS A 20 31.93 13.89 -33.86
N LYS A 21 32.60 14.60 -32.94
CA LYS A 21 33.40 13.94 -31.91
C LYS A 21 32.40 13.37 -30.92
N ALA A 22 32.36 12.04 -30.83
CA ALA A 22 31.68 11.34 -29.76
C ALA A 22 32.35 11.75 -28.43
N GLU A 23 31.68 12.59 -27.65
CA GLU A 23 31.98 12.74 -26.22
C GLU A 23 31.49 11.47 -25.53
N ALA A 24 32.43 10.77 -24.91
CA ALA A 24 32.13 9.70 -24.00
C ALA A 24 31.29 10.28 -22.86
N ASN A 25 30.05 9.77 -22.70
CA ASN A 25 29.25 10.00 -21.50
C ASN A 25 29.99 9.38 -20.31
N THR A 26 30.87 10.15 -19.68
CA THR A 26 31.19 9.95 -18.27
C THR A 26 29.92 10.25 -17.51
N THR A 27 29.27 9.23 -16.99
CA THR A 27 28.26 9.35 -15.93
C THR A 27 28.94 10.02 -14.74
N ASP A 28 28.93 11.34 -14.75
CA ASP A 28 29.24 12.19 -13.61
C ASP A 28 28.11 11.98 -12.62
N THR A 29 28.25 10.98 -11.75
CA THR A 29 27.43 10.82 -10.55
C THR A 29 27.76 11.98 -9.62
N LYS A 30 27.26 13.18 -9.97
CA LYS A 30 27.19 14.27 -9.02
C LYS A 30 26.39 13.75 -7.84
N ALA A 31 27.04 13.68 -6.68
CA ALA A 31 26.37 13.47 -5.42
C ALA A 31 25.20 14.45 -5.36
N VAL A 32 23.98 13.94 -5.37
CA VAL A 32 22.79 14.76 -5.21
C VAL A 32 22.93 15.40 -3.84
N GLU A 33 23.10 16.72 -3.79
CA GLU A 33 23.09 17.43 -2.51
C GLU A 33 21.77 17.11 -1.80
N PRO A 34 21.80 16.68 -0.53
CA PRO A 34 20.60 16.28 0.17
C PRO A 34 19.61 17.44 0.22
N ASP A 35 18.40 17.18 -0.24
CA ASP A 35 17.34 18.19 -0.22
C ASP A 35 17.06 18.58 1.24
N ILE A 36 17.29 19.86 1.56
CA ILE A 36 17.02 20.40 2.89
C ILE A 36 15.50 20.48 3.18
N TYR A 37 14.67 20.30 2.16
CA TYR A 37 13.21 20.24 2.26
C TYR A 37 12.70 18.81 2.12
N ILE A 38 12.57 18.13 3.26
CA ILE A 38 11.97 16.80 3.34
C ILE A 38 10.46 16.92 3.06
N THR A 39 10.02 16.49 1.88
CA THR A 39 8.63 16.57 1.43
C THR A 39 8.17 15.25 0.81
N GLY A 40 6.88 14.94 0.98
CA GLY A 40 6.26 13.82 0.25
C GLY A 40 6.19 14.12 -1.23
N HIS A 41 6.16 13.07 -2.05
CA HIS A 41 6.14 13.18 -3.51
C HIS A 41 4.88 12.51 -4.08
N ILE A 42 4.34 13.03 -5.17
CA ILE A 42 3.22 12.38 -5.89
C ILE A 42 3.64 12.17 -7.34
N ASP A 43 3.82 10.91 -7.71
CA ASP A 43 3.94 10.53 -9.12
C ASP A 43 2.55 10.49 -9.75
N THR A 44 2.45 10.96 -10.99
CA THR A 44 1.25 10.82 -11.82
C THR A 44 1.55 9.86 -12.96
N LEU A 45 0.86 8.72 -12.98
CA LEU A 45 1.04 7.66 -13.95
C LEU A 45 -0.13 7.64 -14.93
N MET A 46 0.16 7.36 -16.19
CA MET A 46 -0.80 7.00 -17.23
C MET A 46 -0.39 5.61 -17.73
N LEU A 47 -1.06 4.56 -17.24
CA LEU A 47 -0.73 3.18 -17.56
C LEU A 47 -1.59 2.74 -18.75
N GLU A 48 -0.95 2.28 -19.83
CA GLU A 48 -1.64 1.52 -20.86
C GLU A 48 -2.22 0.23 -20.26
N SER A 49 -3.37 -0.22 -20.78
CA SER A 49 -4.07 -1.38 -20.24
C SER A 49 -4.56 -2.30 -21.34
N ASP A 50 -4.41 -3.61 -21.14
CA ASP A 50 -5.01 -4.65 -21.98
C ASP A 50 -6.51 -4.82 -21.69
N TYR A 51 -7.00 -4.26 -20.58
CA TYR A 51 -8.39 -4.36 -20.13
C TYR A 51 -9.24 -3.13 -20.48
N PHE A 52 -8.62 -2.04 -20.94
CA PHE A 52 -9.30 -0.80 -21.32
C PHE A 52 -8.73 -0.25 -22.63
N ASP A 53 -9.58 0.33 -23.47
CA ASP A 53 -9.18 0.99 -24.72
C ASP A 53 -8.62 2.41 -24.50
N PHE A 54 -8.39 2.78 -23.23
CA PHE A 54 -7.79 4.04 -22.82
C PHE A 54 -6.80 3.83 -21.66
N PRO A 55 -5.77 4.68 -21.54
CA PRO A 55 -4.81 4.58 -20.46
C PRO A 55 -5.46 4.94 -19.11
N ARG A 56 -5.12 4.18 -18.07
CA ARG A 56 -5.60 4.37 -16.70
C ARG A 56 -4.71 5.35 -15.96
N LYS A 57 -5.31 6.42 -15.44
CA LYS A 57 -4.63 7.39 -14.58
C LYS A 57 -4.52 6.87 -13.15
N VAL A 58 -3.32 6.96 -12.58
CA VAL A 58 -3.04 6.56 -11.20
C VAL A 58 -2.14 7.60 -10.55
N PHE A 59 -2.37 7.89 -9.26
CA PHE A 59 -1.46 8.69 -8.43
C PHE A 59 -0.70 7.78 -7.48
N VAL A 60 0.59 8.06 -7.25
CA VAL A 60 1.40 7.35 -6.25
C VAL A 60 2.03 8.37 -5.31
N TYR A 61 1.57 8.40 -4.06
CA TYR A 61 2.18 9.19 -3.00
C TYR A 61 3.31 8.41 -2.33
N LEU A 62 4.48 9.05 -2.24
CA LEU A 62 5.66 8.59 -1.52
C LEU A 62 5.87 9.44 -0.27
N PRO A 63 6.16 8.82 0.89
CA PRO A 63 6.37 9.56 2.13
C PRO A 63 7.68 10.37 2.12
N PRO A 64 7.81 11.42 2.96
CA PRO A 64 8.89 12.41 2.84
C PRO A 64 10.35 11.93 2.91
N LEU A 65 10.66 10.78 3.53
CA LEU A 65 12.02 10.20 3.49
C LEU A 65 12.12 8.91 2.69
N TYR A 66 11.15 8.63 1.81
CA TYR A 66 11.22 7.46 0.93
C TYR A 66 12.57 7.34 0.20
N PRO A 67 13.16 8.41 -0.39
CA PRO A 67 14.47 8.30 -1.07
C PRO A 67 15.64 7.94 -0.15
N TYR A 68 15.55 8.27 1.14
CA TYR A 68 16.62 8.07 2.11
C TYR A 68 16.49 6.74 2.86
N PHE A 69 15.28 6.21 3.01
CA PHE A 69 15.02 4.92 3.65
C PHE A 69 15.07 3.77 2.64
N ASP A 70 16.22 3.61 1.99
CA ASP A 70 16.43 2.59 0.96
C ASP A 70 16.51 1.16 1.51
N ALA A 71 16.76 0.96 2.81
CA ALA A 71 16.70 -0.34 3.48
C ALA A 71 15.29 -0.72 3.97
N THR A 72 14.31 0.18 3.82
CA THR A 72 12.90 -0.05 4.18
C THR A 72 12.05 -0.30 2.94
N ASP A 73 11.20 -1.32 3.03
CA ASP A 73 10.07 -1.52 2.13
C ASP A 73 8.79 -1.06 2.83
N PHE A 74 7.82 -0.56 2.06
CA PHE A 74 6.61 0.09 2.59
C PHE A 74 5.34 -0.71 2.27
N ASP A 75 4.44 -0.83 3.24
CA ASP A 75 3.09 -1.34 2.94
C ASP A 75 2.38 -0.38 1.98
N VAL A 76 1.50 -0.92 1.12
CA VAL A 76 0.85 -0.14 0.05
C VAL A 76 -0.64 -0.02 0.29
N VAL A 77 -1.13 1.22 0.36
CA VAL A 77 -2.56 1.53 0.43
C VAL A 77 -3.09 1.82 -0.96
N TYR A 78 -4.12 1.12 -1.40
CA TYR A 78 -4.83 1.38 -2.67
C TYR A 78 -6.19 1.99 -2.36
N THR A 79 -6.45 3.20 -2.85
CA THR A 79 -7.72 3.90 -2.61
C THR A 79 -8.43 4.22 -3.91
N THR A 80 -9.75 4.01 -3.94
CA THR A 80 -10.60 4.41 -5.07
C THR A 80 -10.88 5.92 -5.06
N ASP A 81 -11.56 6.41 -6.08
CA ASP A 81 -12.04 7.81 -6.16
C ASP A 81 -10.94 8.87 -6.09
N ALA A 82 -9.78 8.56 -6.65
CA ALA A 82 -8.63 9.46 -6.63
C ALA A 82 -8.72 10.60 -7.67
N GLN A 83 -9.66 10.54 -8.62
CA GLN A 83 -9.77 11.51 -9.73
C GLN A 83 -9.99 12.97 -9.27
N THR A 84 -10.62 13.18 -8.10
CA THR A 84 -10.80 14.51 -7.49
C THR A 84 -9.82 14.77 -6.34
N MET A 85 -9.01 13.76 -5.98
CA MET A 85 -7.92 13.77 -5.01
C MET A 85 -8.30 13.91 -3.52
N GLU A 86 -9.53 14.25 -3.13
CA GLU A 86 -9.86 14.44 -1.71
C GLU A 86 -9.73 13.14 -0.91
N GLN A 87 -10.28 12.03 -1.42
CA GLN A 87 -10.15 10.72 -0.76
C GLN A 87 -8.70 10.22 -0.77
N PHE A 88 -7.97 10.49 -1.85
CA PHE A 88 -6.55 10.17 -1.99
C PHE A 88 -5.68 10.93 -0.97
N PHE A 89 -5.89 12.24 -0.81
CA PHE A 89 -5.17 13.05 0.17
C PHE A 89 -5.52 12.63 1.60
N MET A 90 -6.79 12.35 1.88
CA MET A 90 -7.20 11.86 3.20
C MET A 90 -6.54 10.51 3.53
N ALA A 91 -6.54 9.56 2.59
CA ALA A 91 -5.86 8.27 2.76
C ALA A 91 -4.34 8.44 2.94
N SER A 92 -3.73 9.41 2.26
CA SER A 92 -2.28 9.67 2.34
C SER A 92 -1.86 10.37 3.62
N ALA A 93 -2.64 11.36 4.08
CA ALA A 93 -2.25 12.24 5.19
C ALA A 93 -2.73 11.73 6.56
N MET A 94 -3.91 11.11 6.64
CA MET A 94 -4.53 10.67 7.90
C MET A 94 -3.59 9.79 8.75
N PRO A 95 -2.89 8.78 8.19
CA PRO A 95 -1.91 7.98 8.94
C PRO A 95 -0.88 8.80 9.73
N SER A 96 -0.35 9.87 9.12
CA SER A 96 0.73 10.67 9.71
C SER A 96 0.27 11.53 10.89
N PHE A 97 -1.02 11.85 10.98
CA PHE A 97 -1.58 12.55 12.15
C PHE A 97 -1.77 11.63 13.36
N MET A 98 -1.86 10.32 13.14
CA MET A 98 -2.04 9.33 14.20
C MET A 98 -0.71 8.78 14.70
N ASN A 99 0.18 8.44 13.77
CA ASN A 99 1.47 7.87 14.08
C ASN A 99 2.51 8.33 13.06
N GLN A 100 3.38 9.26 13.47
CA GLN A 100 4.41 9.85 12.61
C GLN A 100 5.47 8.85 12.13
N SER A 101 5.53 7.65 12.72
CA SER A 101 6.45 6.57 12.33
C SER A 101 5.83 5.55 11.38
N LYS A 102 4.51 5.62 11.11
CA LYS A 102 3.83 4.70 10.18
C LYS A 102 3.65 5.34 8.83
N TRP A 103 4.55 5.03 7.91
CA TRP A 103 4.54 5.53 6.55
C TRP A 103 4.19 4.45 5.55
N PHE A 104 3.45 4.86 4.53
CA PHE A 104 2.88 4.00 3.51
C PHE A 104 3.08 4.63 2.15
N ILE A 105 3.18 3.79 1.12
CA ILE A 105 2.94 4.24 -0.24
C ILE A 105 1.44 4.24 -0.44
N VAL A 106 0.88 5.33 -0.99
CA VAL A 106 -0.56 5.40 -1.28
C VAL A 106 -0.78 5.52 -2.77
N VAL A 107 -1.55 4.59 -3.32
CA VAL A 107 -1.87 4.46 -4.73
C VAL A 107 -3.34 4.84 -4.93
N GLY A 108 -3.58 5.95 -5.63
CA GLY A 108 -4.91 6.46 -5.94
C GLY A 108 -5.40 5.98 -7.31
N ILE A 109 -6.46 5.17 -7.33
CA ILE A 109 -7.09 4.66 -8.56
C ILE A 109 -8.13 5.68 -9.03
N CYS A 110 -7.93 6.22 -10.24
CA CYS A 110 -8.86 7.18 -10.83
C CYS A 110 -9.90 6.49 -11.72
N SER A 111 -11.14 6.95 -11.65
CA SER A 111 -12.16 6.69 -12.66
C SER A 111 -12.28 7.86 -13.64
N PRO A 112 -12.48 7.60 -14.95
CA PRO A 112 -12.80 8.66 -15.90
C PRO A 112 -14.06 9.45 -15.51
N GLN A 113 -14.10 10.72 -15.93
CA GLN A 113 -15.24 11.62 -15.73
C GLN A 113 -15.72 12.15 -17.08
N THR A 114 -16.19 11.23 -17.93
CA THR A 114 -16.67 11.56 -19.28
C THR A 114 -18.18 11.40 -19.35
N MET A 115 -18.78 11.81 -20.48
CA MET A 115 -20.23 11.65 -20.69
C MET A 115 -20.65 10.18 -20.80
N SER A 116 -19.76 9.31 -21.30
CA SER A 116 -20.05 7.89 -21.57
C SER A 116 -19.41 6.92 -20.60
N TYR A 117 -18.54 7.40 -19.71
CA TYR A 117 -17.82 6.56 -18.74
C TYR A 117 -17.60 7.34 -17.44
N SER A 118 -17.91 6.68 -16.34
CA SER A 118 -17.85 7.22 -14.99
C SER A 118 -17.37 6.15 -13.99
N ARG A 119 -17.19 6.54 -12.73
CA ARG A 119 -16.96 5.60 -11.63
C ARG A 119 -18.04 4.52 -11.48
N GLN A 120 -19.26 4.73 -12.00
CA GLN A 120 -20.31 3.70 -11.96
C GLN A 120 -19.94 2.51 -12.85
N ASP A 121 -19.33 2.78 -14.00
CA ASP A 121 -18.90 1.76 -14.95
C ASP A 121 -17.79 0.89 -14.34
N ASP A 122 -16.84 1.53 -13.65
CA ASP A 122 -15.73 0.89 -12.94
C ASP A 122 -16.15 0.07 -11.70
N PHE A 123 -17.13 0.53 -10.92
CA PHE A 123 -17.34 0.00 -9.56
C PHE A 123 -18.57 -0.88 -9.39
N LEU A 124 -19.57 -0.76 -10.27
CA LEU A 124 -20.79 -1.54 -10.16
C LEU A 124 -20.55 -3.01 -10.48
N PRO A 125 -21.15 -3.94 -9.72
CA PRO A 125 -21.13 -5.37 -10.08
C PRO A 125 -21.59 -5.61 -11.51
N ASN A 126 -20.91 -6.53 -12.20
CA ASN A 126 -21.29 -6.98 -13.53
C ASN A 126 -22.54 -7.88 -13.46
N ASP A 127 -23.70 -7.26 -13.28
CA ASP A 127 -25.01 -7.89 -13.19
C ASP A 127 -26.04 -7.10 -14.00
N SER A 128 -26.88 -7.82 -14.76
CA SER A 128 -27.84 -7.20 -15.67
C SER A 128 -28.89 -6.35 -14.96
N ALA A 129 -29.35 -6.76 -13.77
CA ALA A 129 -30.35 -5.98 -13.02
C ALA A 129 -29.75 -4.68 -12.49
N THR A 130 -28.52 -4.76 -12.03
CA THR A 130 -27.72 -3.62 -11.58
C THR A 130 -27.52 -2.63 -12.72
N ILE A 131 -27.00 -3.07 -13.88
CA ILE A 131 -26.77 -2.20 -15.04
C ILE A 131 -28.05 -1.49 -15.48
N ARG A 132 -29.20 -2.21 -15.53
CA ARG A 132 -30.50 -1.59 -15.84
C ARG A 132 -30.89 -0.52 -14.83
N SER A 133 -30.65 -0.76 -13.53
CA SER A 133 -30.99 0.21 -12.46
C SER A 133 -30.12 1.47 -12.49
N TYR A 134 -28.94 1.41 -13.11
CA TYR A 134 -28.00 2.52 -13.31
C TYR A 134 -28.01 3.03 -14.76
N TYR A 135 -29.14 2.90 -15.47
CA TYR A 135 -29.35 3.48 -16.81
C TYR A 135 -28.33 3.02 -17.86
N GLY A 136 -27.81 1.81 -17.73
CA GLY A 136 -26.82 1.24 -18.64
C GLY A 136 -25.37 1.40 -18.19
N HIS A 137 -25.10 2.12 -17.09
CA HIS A 137 -23.77 2.18 -16.50
C HIS A 137 -23.43 0.88 -15.74
N GLY A 138 -22.16 0.49 -15.78
CA GLY A 138 -21.63 -0.71 -15.12
C GLY A 138 -20.95 -1.67 -16.09
N GLY A 139 -20.60 -2.85 -15.59
CA GLY A 139 -20.06 -3.95 -16.40
C GLY A 139 -18.54 -4.04 -16.47
N HIS A 140 -17.79 -3.06 -15.96
CA HIS A 140 -16.32 -3.03 -16.04
C HIS A 140 -15.62 -3.25 -14.69
N SER A 141 -16.33 -3.68 -13.63
CA SER A 141 -15.68 -3.96 -12.35
C SER A 141 -14.70 -5.13 -12.41
N GLU A 142 -14.96 -6.12 -13.26
CA GLU A 142 -14.03 -7.23 -13.50
C GLU A 142 -12.80 -6.76 -14.27
N ASP A 143 -12.98 -5.95 -15.31
CA ASP A 143 -11.88 -5.33 -16.08
C ASP A 143 -11.00 -4.46 -15.19
N LEU A 144 -11.60 -3.63 -14.33
CA LEU A 144 -10.83 -2.81 -13.39
C LEU A 144 -10.08 -3.66 -12.37
N MET A 145 -10.71 -4.71 -11.84
CA MET A 145 -10.05 -5.64 -10.92
C MET A 145 -8.86 -6.34 -11.60
N ASN A 146 -9.00 -6.71 -12.87
CA ASN A 146 -7.92 -7.32 -13.66
C ASN A 146 -6.79 -6.33 -13.95
N PHE A 147 -7.11 -5.08 -14.34
CA PHE A 147 -6.12 -3.99 -14.44
C PHE A 147 -5.35 -3.83 -13.13
N VAL A 148 -6.05 -3.76 -11.99
CA VAL A 148 -5.40 -3.60 -10.69
C VAL A 148 -4.45 -4.77 -10.40
N LYS A 149 -4.93 -6.00 -10.59
CA LYS A 149 -4.20 -7.24 -10.24
C LYS A 149 -3.02 -7.52 -11.16
N HIS A 150 -3.19 -7.33 -12.47
CA HIS A 150 -2.26 -7.82 -13.49
C HIS A 150 -1.36 -6.72 -14.06
N GLU A 151 -1.72 -5.45 -13.89
CA GLU A 151 -0.96 -4.33 -14.46
C GLU A 151 -0.50 -3.35 -13.37
N LEU A 152 -1.42 -2.81 -12.57
CA LEU A 152 -1.08 -1.79 -11.58
C LEU A 152 -0.22 -2.36 -10.43
N MET A 153 -0.68 -3.41 -9.73
CA MET A 153 0.09 -3.96 -8.60
C MET A 153 1.49 -4.45 -9.03
N PRO A 154 1.67 -5.15 -10.18
CA PRO A 154 2.99 -5.47 -10.70
C PRO A 154 3.85 -4.24 -11.04
N TYR A 155 3.26 -3.19 -11.63
CA TYR A 155 3.97 -1.93 -11.88
C TYR A 155 4.47 -1.33 -10.57
N ILE A 156 3.60 -1.23 -9.56
CA ILE A 156 3.95 -0.65 -8.27
C ILE A 156 5.07 -1.45 -7.59
N ARG A 157 5.00 -2.78 -7.60
CA ARG A 157 6.03 -3.67 -7.02
C ARG A 157 7.38 -3.59 -7.72
N SER A 158 7.40 -3.30 -9.02
CA SER A 158 8.64 -3.26 -9.81
C SER A 158 9.33 -1.89 -9.78
N HIS A 159 8.58 -0.81 -9.51
CA HIS A 159 9.09 0.55 -9.53
C HIS A 159 9.27 1.15 -8.12
N TYR A 160 8.63 0.58 -7.11
CA TYR A 160 8.67 1.08 -5.74
C TYR A 160 9.05 -0.01 -4.72
N ARG A 161 9.63 0.41 -3.58
CA ARG A 161 10.00 -0.48 -2.47
C ARG A 161 8.77 -0.82 -1.64
N THR A 162 8.12 -1.92 -1.98
CA THR A 162 6.87 -2.35 -1.33
C THR A 162 7.06 -3.61 -0.52
N THR A 163 6.28 -3.78 0.55
CA THR A 163 6.08 -5.08 1.17
C THR A 163 5.03 -5.90 0.41
N GLU A 164 4.75 -7.12 0.87
CA GLU A 164 3.62 -7.92 0.41
C GLU A 164 2.27 -7.48 1.01
N ARG A 165 2.27 -6.58 2.00
CA ARG A 165 1.05 -6.11 2.64
C ARG A 165 0.40 -4.99 1.82
N SER A 166 -0.91 -5.11 1.64
CA SER A 166 -1.68 -4.13 0.90
C SER A 166 -3.06 -3.89 1.51
N LEU A 167 -3.47 -2.63 1.57
CA LEU A 167 -4.76 -2.21 2.11
C LEU A 167 -5.63 -1.62 1.00
N GLY A 168 -6.81 -2.18 0.76
CA GLY A 168 -7.82 -1.60 -0.12
C GLY A 168 -8.76 -0.67 0.64
N ILE A 169 -8.90 0.59 0.20
CA ILE A 169 -9.81 1.57 0.80
C ILE A 169 -10.84 2.00 -0.24
N GLY A 170 -12.11 1.90 0.13
CA GLY A 170 -13.18 2.41 -0.70
C GLY A 170 -14.28 3.07 0.12
N HIS A 171 -15.00 3.98 -0.53
CA HIS A 171 -16.21 4.61 0.00
C HIS A 171 -17.37 4.46 -0.97
N SER A 172 -18.58 4.25 -0.44
CA SER A 172 -19.78 4.15 -1.27
C SER A 172 -19.62 3.07 -2.36
N LEU A 173 -19.77 3.38 -3.65
CA LEU A 173 -19.48 2.43 -4.74
C LEU A 173 -18.02 1.94 -4.76
N GLY A 174 -17.04 2.77 -4.35
CA GLY A 174 -15.65 2.33 -4.22
C GLY A 174 -15.49 1.24 -3.17
N ALA A 175 -16.25 1.32 -2.06
CA ALA A 175 -16.29 0.24 -1.07
C ALA A 175 -16.99 -1.01 -1.62
N SER A 176 -18.02 -0.85 -2.46
CA SER A 176 -18.65 -1.95 -3.19
C SER A 176 -17.65 -2.65 -4.12
N PHE A 177 -16.81 -1.88 -4.82
CA PHE A 177 -15.72 -2.40 -5.65
C PHE A 177 -14.67 -3.12 -4.81
N MET A 178 -14.21 -2.53 -3.71
CA MET A 178 -13.27 -3.17 -2.79
C MET A 178 -13.82 -4.50 -2.24
N MET A 179 -15.14 -4.60 -2.00
CA MET A 179 -15.74 -5.84 -1.55
C MET A 179 -15.74 -6.91 -2.66
N GLN A 180 -15.94 -6.51 -3.93
CA GLN A 180 -15.74 -7.40 -5.07
C GLN A 180 -14.28 -7.84 -5.20
N CYS A 181 -13.31 -6.93 -4.99
CA CYS A 181 -11.88 -7.27 -4.99
C CYS A 181 -11.54 -8.34 -3.94
N LEU A 182 -12.11 -8.24 -2.73
CA LEU A 182 -11.96 -9.28 -1.70
C LEU A 182 -12.52 -10.63 -2.16
N MET A 183 -13.78 -10.64 -2.63
CA MET A 183 -14.51 -11.89 -2.86
C MET A 183 -14.12 -12.60 -4.16
N ASN A 184 -13.77 -11.84 -5.19
CA ASN A 184 -13.64 -12.35 -6.55
C ASN A 184 -12.19 -12.35 -7.06
N GLY A 185 -11.32 -11.51 -6.48
CA GLY A 185 -9.94 -11.36 -6.96
C GLY A 185 -8.86 -11.66 -5.92
N ASP A 186 -9.19 -11.59 -4.63
CA ASP A 186 -8.28 -11.67 -3.47
C ASP A 186 -7.07 -10.71 -3.59
N LEU A 187 -7.34 -9.47 -4.03
CA LEU A 187 -6.30 -8.51 -4.43
C LEU A 187 -5.44 -8.02 -3.26
N PHE A 188 -6.09 -7.58 -2.19
CA PHE A 188 -5.43 -6.95 -1.04
C PHE A 188 -5.38 -7.87 0.17
N THR A 189 -4.51 -7.55 1.13
CA THR A 189 -4.45 -8.28 2.41
C THR A 189 -5.48 -7.76 3.40
N ASP A 190 -5.75 -6.46 3.39
CA ASP A 190 -6.63 -5.78 4.33
C ASP A 190 -7.62 -4.86 3.58
N TYR A 191 -8.77 -4.56 4.19
CA TYR A 191 -9.83 -3.78 3.53
C TYR A 191 -10.56 -2.82 4.48
N PHE A 192 -10.77 -1.58 4.02
CA PHE A 192 -11.69 -0.61 4.62
C PHE A 192 -12.90 -0.42 3.70
N PHE A 193 -14.05 -0.87 4.17
CA PHE A 193 -15.35 -0.68 3.52
C PHE A 193 -16.09 0.47 4.19
N LEU A 194 -15.87 1.69 3.70
CA LEU A 194 -16.43 2.89 4.31
C LEU A 194 -17.83 3.18 3.73
N SER A 195 -18.89 2.97 4.51
CA SER A 195 -20.28 3.13 4.06
C SER A 195 -20.57 2.45 2.71
N PRO A 196 -20.39 1.13 2.58
CA PRO A 196 -20.55 0.45 1.29
C PRO A 196 -22.00 0.49 0.81
N ASN A 197 -22.18 0.78 -0.48
CA ASN A 197 -23.45 0.47 -1.14
C ASN A 197 -23.51 -1.04 -1.40
N LEU A 198 -24.53 -1.74 -0.92
CA LEU A 198 -24.68 -3.18 -1.13
C LEU A 198 -25.95 -3.54 -1.92
N THR A 199 -26.69 -2.54 -2.39
CA THR A 199 -28.04 -2.70 -2.98
C THR A 199 -28.02 -2.94 -4.48
N PHE A 200 -27.58 -4.14 -4.85
CA PHE A 200 -27.44 -4.55 -6.25
C PHE A 200 -28.18 -5.86 -6.53
N GLY A 201 -28.41 -6.15 -7.81
CA GLY A 201 -29.19 -7.30 -8.25
C GLY A 201 -30.70 -7.10 -8.13
N GLU A 202 -31.46 -8.08 -8.64
CA GLU A 202 -32.94 -8.05 -8.66
C GLU A 202 -33.55 -7.89 -7.25
N ASP A 203 -32.94 -8.51 -6.24
CA ASP A 203 -33.41 -8.50 -4.87
C ASP A 203 -32.72 -7.44 -3.99
N LYS A 204 -31.80 -6.65 -4.57
CA LYS A 204 -30.98 -5.64 -3.87
C LYS A 204 -30.08 -6.21 -2.77
N LEU A 205 -29.77 -7.49 -2.79
CA LEU A 205 -28.95 -8.17 -1.78
C LEU A 205 -27.72 -8.87 -2.39
N LEU A 206 -27.44 -8.67 -3.68
CA LEU A 206 -26.42 -9.43 -4.43
C LEU A 206 -25.07 -9.46 -3.70
N LEU A 207 -24.48 -8.29 -3.44
CA LEU A 207 -23.16 -8.19 -2.83
C LEU A 207 -23.16 -8.68 -1.37
N ALA A 208 -24.22 -8.38 -0.61
CA ALA A 208 -24.36 -8.86 0.77
C ALA A 208 -24.40 -10.41 0.82
N LYS A 209 -25.18 -11.03 -0.07
CA LYS A 209 -25.24 -12.49 -0.19
C LYS A 209 -23.90 -13.08 -0.61
N GLN A 210 -23.20 -12.47 -1.57
CA GLN A 210 -21.88 -12.94 -1.97
C GLN A 210 -20.91 -12.91 -0.78
N PHE A 211 -20.90 -11.82 0.00
CA PHE A 211 -20.03 -11.71 1.17
C PHE A 211 -20.34 -12.77 2.24
N CYS A 212 -21.63 -12.97 2.56
CA CYS A 212 -22.03 -13.98 3.54
C CYS A 212 -21.71 -15.43 3.12
N HIS A 213 -21.54 -15.68 1.81
CA HIS A 213 -21.13 -16.99 1.27
C HIS A 213 -19.63 -17.08 0.99
N TYR A 214 -18.90 -15.97 1.05
CA TYR A 214 -17.46 -15.94 0.82
C TYR A 214 -16.73 -16.77 1.88
N ARG A 215 -15.75 -17.56 1.41
CA ARG A 215 -14.91 -18.40 2.26
C ARG A 215 -13.54 -17.77 2.32
N PHE A 216 -13.19 -17.20 3.46
CA PHE A 216 -11.86 -16.69 3.73
C PHE A 216 -10.84 -17.83 3.73
N ASP A 217 -9.67 -17.57 3.14
CA ASP A 217 -8.52 -18.48 3.25
C ASP A 217 -8.03 -18.50 4.70
N GLU A 218 -8.01 -19.68 5.31
CA GLU A 218 -7.58 -19.87 6.71
C GLU A 218 -6.07 -19.65 6.90
N ASN A 219 -5.30 -19.59 5.81
CA ASN A 219 -3.85 -19.35 5.83
C ASN A 219 -3.48 -17.89 5.58
N LYS A 220 -4.41 -17.05 5.13
CA LYS A 220 -4.16 -15.65 4.80
C LYS A 220 -4.76 -14.74 5.87
N ARG A 221 -3.91 -14.02 6.60
CA ARG A 221 -4.41 -13.03 7.56
C ARG A 221 -5.11 -11.88 6.82
N CYS A 222 -6.18 -11.39 7.43
CA CYS A 222 -6.99 -10.33 6.85
C CYS A 222 -7.53 -9.43 7.95
N TYR A 223 -7.41 -8.12 7.77
CA TYR A 223 -8.13 -7.12 8.55
C TYR A 223 -9.27 -6.51 7.73
N LEU A 224 -10.46 -6.43 8.33
CA LEU A 224 -11.64 -5.82 7.73
C LEU A 224 -12.17 -4.70 8.63
N PHE A 225 -12.42 -3.52 8.06
CA PHE A 225 -13.17 -2.47 8.74
C PHE A 225 -14.43 -2.14 7.96
N PHE A 226 -15.57 -2.07 8.65
CA PHE A 226 -16.84 -1.65 8.09
C PHE A 226 -17.36 -0.39 8.77
N SER A 227 -17.88 0.54 8.00
CA SER A 227 -18.67 1.64 8.56
C SER A 227 -19.98 1.86 7.83
N ASP A 228 -20.86 2.62 8.47
CA ASP A 228 -22.10 3.15 7.92
C ASP A 228 -22.37 4.54 8.49
N ALA A 229 -23.30 5.27 7.86
CA ALA A 229 -23.70 6.60 8.30
C ALA A 229 -25.21 6.67 8.57
N GLY A 230 -25.70 7.83 9.01
CA GLY A 230 -27.12 8.11 9.15
C GLY A 230 -27.85 8.30 7.82
N GLU A 231 -27.65 7.38 6.88
CA GLU A 231 -28.10 7.46 5.49
C GLU A 231 -29.64 7.49 5.37
N GLU A 232 -30.34 6.69 6.17
CA GLU A 232 -31.79 6.58 6.14
C GLU A 232 -32.50 7.87 6.58
N ARG A 233 -31.82 8.72 7.36
CA ARG A 233 -32.34 10.03 7.77
C ARG A 233 -32.41 11.03 6.61
N GLN A 234 -31.64 10.80 5.55
CA GLN A 234 -31.49 11.77 4.45
C GLN A 234 -32.48 11.53 3.32
N SER A 235 -32.83 10.27 3.03
CA SER A 235 -33.75 9.95 1.94
C SER A 235 -34.40 8.57 2.10
N PRO A 236 -35.70 8.42 1.76
CA PRO A 236 -36.35 7.11 1.63
C PRO A 236 -35.64 6.17 0.65
N ARG A 237 -34.90 6.70 -0.33
CA ARG A 237 -34.10 5.87 -1.24
C ARG A 237 -32.98 5.12 -0.52
N TRP A 238 -32.45 5.70 0.55
CA TRP A 238 -31.33 5.14 1.30
C TRP A 238 -31.79 4.21 2.42
N GLU A 239 -33.07 4.28 2.82
CA GLU A 239 -33.70 3.24 3.65
C GLU A 239 -33.59 1.85 3.00
N ALA A 240 -33.61 1.80 1.66
CA ALA A 240 -33.43 0.55 0.92
C ALA A 240 -32.03 -0.08 1.06
N TRP A 241 -31.03 0.65 1.59
CA TRP A 241 -29.67 0.11 1.84
C TRP A 241 -29.60 -0.72 3.10
N LYS A 242 -30.46 -0.43 4.07
CA LYS A 242 -30.45 -1.06 5.38
C LYS A 242 -30.53 -2.59 5.30
N PRO A 243 -31.45 -3.23 4.54
CA PRO A 243 -31.53 -4.69 4.52
C PRO A 243 -30.24 -5.41 4.12
N ALA A 244 -29.54 -4.91 3.09
CA ALA A 244 -28.28 -5.49 2.62
C ALA A 244 -27.16 -5.30 3.66
N ARG A 245 -27.08 -4.12 4.26
CA ARG A 245 -26.10 -3.81 5.32
C ARG A 245 -26.33 -4.67 6.56
N GLU A 246 -27.56 -4.73 7.06
CA GLU A 246 -27.90 -5.53 8.26
C GLU A 246 -27.63 -7.03 8.03
N MET A 247 -27.82 -7.54 6.80
CA MET A 247 -27.44 -8.92 6.48
C MET A 247 -25.94 -9.18 6.69
N VAL A 248 -25.07 -8.27 6.24
CA VAL A 248 -23.62 -8.38 6.44
C VAL A 248 -23.26 -8.22 7.92
N TYR A 249 -23.87 -7.26 8.62
CA TYR A 249 -23.55 -7.04 10.04
C TYR A 249 -24.01 -8.19 10.93
N GLN A 250 -25.22 -8.71 10.70
CA GLN A 250 -25.68 -9.91 11.39
C GLN A 250 -24.78 -11.10 11.10
N TYR A 251 -24.30 -11.25 9.87
CA TYR A 251 -23.34 -12.30 9.52
C TYR A 251 -22.03 -12.16 10.32
N LEU A 252 -21.45 -10.96 10.37
CA LEU A 252 -20.22 -10.69 11.14
C LEU A 252 -20.42 -10.90 12.64
N ASP A 253 -21.54 -10.44 13.20
CA ASP A 253 -21.81 -10.50 14.64
C ASP A 253 -22.15 -11.93 15.12
N THR A 254 -22.77 -12.76 14.26
CA THR A 254 -23.28 -14.08 14.67
C THR A 254 -22.40 -15.24 14.22
N ARG A 255 -21.64 -15.10 13.13
CA ARG A 255 -20.76 -16.14 12.62
C ARG A 255 -19.35 -15.92 13.11
N ARG A 256 -18.75 -16.97 13.66
CA ARG A 256 -17.32 -16.97 13.95
C ARG A 256 -16.54 -17.06 12.63
N LEU A 257 -15.97 -15.94 12.19
CA LEU A 257 -14.98 -15.94 11.11
C LEU A 257 -13.73 -16.73 11.54
N PRO A 258 -12.92 -17.23 10.57
CA PRO A 258 -11.63 -17.84 10.87
C PRO A 258 -10.77 -16.93 11.77
N SER A 259 -9.96 -17.50 12.66
CA SER A 259 -9.19 -16.74 13.66
C SER A 259 -8.12 -15.81 13.06
N ASN A 260 -7.73 -16.05 11.81
CA ASN A 260 -6.82 -15.22 11.02
C ASN A 260 -7.50 -13.99 10.40
N VAL A 261 -8.84 -13.89 10.47
CA VAL A 261 -9.61 -12.73 10.02
C VAL A 261 -9.99 -11.89 11.23
N VAL A 262 -9.38 -10.71 11.34
CA VAL A 262 -9.72 -9.70 12.35
C VAL A 262 -10.66 -8.70 11.69
N TRP A 263 -11.75 -8.35 12.36
CA TRP A 263 -12.68 -7.38 11.81
C TRP A 263 -13.21 -6.45 12.89
N GLN A 264 -13.56 -5.23 12.46
CA GLN A 264 -14.20 -4.22 13.29
C GLN A 264 -15.29 -3.52 12.47
N ARG A 265 -16.30 -2.99 13.17
CA ARG A 265 -17.30 -2.12 12.56
C ARG A 265 -17.66 -0.95 13.45
N LYS A 266 -17.95 0.21 12.86
CA LYS A 266 -18.40 1.40 13.59
C LYS A 266 -19.43 2.19 12.77
N SER A 267 -20.57 2.49 13.40
CA SER A 267 -21.65 3.27 12.78
C SER A 267 -21.52 4.74 13.16
N TYR A 268 -21.84 5.63 12.21
CA TYR A 268 -21.77 7.09 12.33
C TYR A 268 -23.15 7.70 12.11
N PRO A 269 -24.14 7.41 12.97
CA PRO A 269 -25.54 7.75 12.72
C PRO A 269 -25.81 9.25 12.65
N ASP A 270 -24.95 10.06 13.28
CA ASP A 270 -25.08 11.53 13.29
C ASP A 270 -24.54 12.20 12.02
N TYR A 271 -23.73 11.49 11.23
CA TYR A 271 -23.15 11.97 9.99
C TYR A 271 -24.03 11.64 8.79
N ASP A 272 -23.84 12.38 7.70
CA ASP A 272 -24.34 11.99 6.40
C ASP A 272 -23.36 11.04 5.68
N HIS A 273 -23.73 10.57 4.49
CA HIS A 273 -22.97 9.53 3.78
C HIS A 273 -21.58 10.00 3.34
N LEU A 274 -21.40 11.29 3.03
CA LEU A 274 -20.10 11.83 2.65
C LEU A 274 -19.34 12.33 3.88
N THR A 275 -20.02 12.98 4.82
CA THR A 275 -19.39 13.56 6.01
C THR A 275 -18.95 12.52 7.03
N SER A 276 -19.41 11.27 6.94
CA SER A 276 -18.88 10.16 7.74
C SER A 276 -17.46 9.77 7.35
N TYR A 277 -17.03 10.00 6.11
CA TYR A 277 -15.78 9.48 5.56
C TYR A 277 -14.54 9.84 6.40
N PRO A 278 -14.29 11.11 6.79
CA PRO A 278 -13.11 11.45 7.59
C PRO A 278 -13.06 10.69 8.92
N SER A 279 -14.19 10.64 9.65
CA SER A 279 -14.29 9.98 10.96
C SER A 279 -14.15 8.45 10.82
N ALA A 280 -14.79 7.87 9.80
CA ALA A 280 -14.69 6.45 9.50
C ALA A 280 -13.27 6.03 9.12
N LEU A 281 -12.62 6.79 8.24
CA LEU A 281 -11.23 6.56 7.86
C LEU A 281 -10.29 6.68 9.06
N ASN A 282 -10.55 7.64 9.95
CA ASN A 282 -9.76 7.83 11.16
C ASN A 282 -9.80 6.57 12.06
N ASP A 283 -11.00 6.10 12.40
CA ASP A 283 -11.15 4.92 13.24
C ASP A 283 -10.65 3.65 12.54
N ALA A 284 -10.82 3.54 11.22
CA ALA A 284 -10.33 2.41 10.44
C ALA A 284 -8.80 2.27 10.51
N TYR A 285 -8.06 3.38 10.36
CA TYR A 285 -6.61 3.38 10.51
C TYR A 285 -6.17 3.06 11.93
N HIS A 286 -6.84 3.57 12.97
CA HIS A 286 -6.53 3.21 14.34
C HIS A 286 -6.66 1.70 14.57
N GLY A 287 -7.78 1.11 14.17
CA GLY A 287 -8.00 -0.33 14.32
C GLY A 287 -7.01 -1.17 13.48
N TRP A 288 -6.67 -0.71 12.28
CA TRP A 288 -5.65 -1.38 11.46
C TRP A 288 -4.26 -1.26 12.07
N PHE A 289 -3.90 -0.12 12.65
CA PHE A 289 -2.62 0.06 13.33
C PHE A 289 -2.48 -0.84 14.54
N ASP A 290 -3.53 -0.97 15.35
CA ASP A 290 -3.57 -1.91 16.47
C ASP A 290 -3.41 -3.35 15.97
N TYR A 291 -4.05 -3.69 14.84
CA TYR A 291 -3.88 -4.98 14.19
C TYR A 291 -2.44 -5.23 13.70
N LEU A 292 -1.81 -4.25 13.04
CA LEU A 292 -0.42 -4.35 12.60
C LEU A 292 0.53 -4.54 13.78
N ASP A 293 0.32 -3.79 14.86
CA ASP A 293 1.16 -3.86 16.05
C ASP A 293 0.98 -5.20 16.77
N ALA A 294 -0.24 -5.71 16.85
CA ALA A 294 -0.52 -7.04 17.38
C ALA A 294 0.18 -8.16 16.57
N VAL A 295 0.21 -8.05 15.24
CA VAL A 295 0.93 -9.01 14.38
C VAL A 295 2.45 -8.91 14.59
N LYS A 296 2.98 -7.72 14.82
CA LYS A 296 4.42 -7.51 15.06
C LYS A 296 4.86 -7.87 16.48
N ALA A 297 3.94 -7.87 17.43
CA ALA A 297 4.19 -8.21 18.84
C ALA A 297 3.96 -9.70 19.17
N LEU A 298 3.72 -10.56 18.17
CA LEU A 298 3.59 -12.00 18.38
C LEU A 298 4.82 -12.54 19.13
N ALA A 299 4.56 -13.42 20.11
CA ALA A 299 5.58 -13.91 21.02
C ALA A 299 6.71 -14.65 20.27
N ALA A 300 7.91 -14.65 20.85
CA ALA A 300 9.00 -15.50 20.38
C ALA A 300 8.54 -16.97 20.29
N GLY A 301 8.58 -17.57 19.10
CA GLY A 301 8.03 -18.93 18.89
C GLY A 301 6.73 -18.95 18.10
N ASP A 302 6.00 -17.84 18.06
CA ASP A 302 4.75 -17.72 17.32
C ASP A 302 5.04 -17.46 15.84
N THR A 303 5.05 -18.54 15.07
CA THR A 303 5.29 -18.53 13.63
C THR A 303 4.00 -18.41 12.82
N THR A 304 2.86 -18.16 13.46
CA THR A 304 1.56 -18.16 12.78
C THR A 304 1.44 -17.04 11.74
N ALA A 305 2.29 -16.00 11.79
CA ALA A 305 2.32 -14.93 10.80
C ALA A 305 3.30 -15.18 9.65
N LEU A 306 4.13 -16.23 9.73
CA LEU A 306 5.18 -16.51 8.76
C LEU A 306 4.63 -17.26 7.54
N SER A 307 5.15 -16.92 6.35
CA SER A 307 4.88 -17.62 5.11
C SER A 307 5.31 -19.08 5.19
N GLY A 308 4.59 -20.00 4.54
CA GLY A 308 4.99 -21.41 4.51
C GLY A 308 6.28 -21.67 3.72
N GLN A 309 6.59 -20.83 2.74
CA GLN A 309 7.82 -20.89 1.95
C GLN A 309 8.89 -19.94 2.49
N THR A 310 10.16 -20.27 2.21
CA THR A 310 11.31 -19.42 2.52
C THR A 310 11.80 -18.67 1.29
N TYR A 311 12.46 -17.55 1.53
CA TYR A 311 13.08 -16.72 0.50
C TYR A 311 14.50 -16.40 0.92
N ARG A 312 15.46 -16.68 0.04
CA ARG A 312 16.87 -16.35 0.27
C ARG A 312 17.08 -14.85 0.26
N LYS A 313 17.71 -14.32 1.31
CA LYS A 313 18.05 -12.89 1.44
C LYS A 313 19.52 -12.71 1.81
N HIS A 314 20.13 -11.71 1.20
CA HIS A 314 21.44 -11.18 1.58
C HIS A 314 21.25 -9.94 2.45
N ILE A 315 21.76 -9.97 3.67
CA ILE A 315 21.61 -8.87 4.64
C ILE A 315 23.00 -8.36 5.02
N GLU A 316 23.24 -7.08 4.80
CA GLU A 316 24.47 -6.38 5.18
C GLU A 316 24.19 -5.31 6.24
N ILE A 317 25.16 -5.12 7.14
CA ILE A 317 25.26 -3.93 7.99
C ILE A 317 26.63 -3.28 7.78
N VAL A 318 26.61 -1.97 7.53
CA VAL A 318 27.80 -1.13 7.46
C VAL A 318 28.11 -0.59 8.85
N VAL A 319 29.23 -1.00 9.43
CA VAL A 319 29.68 -0.65 10.79
C VAL A 319 30.74 0.44 10.79
N LYS A 320 30.91 1.10 11.93
CA LYS A 320 31.91 2.19 12.11
C LYS A 320 33.24 1.71 12.69
N ASP A 321 33.26 0.57 13.37
CA ASP A 321 34.46 0.01 13.98
C ASP A 321 34.71 -1.43 13.48
N ALA A 322 35.87 -1.64 12.88
CA ALA A 322 36.30 -2.92 12.32
C ALA A 322 36.40 -4.05 13.35
N LYS A 323 36.46 -3.74 14.65
CA LYS A 323 36.49 -4.74 15.73
C LYS A 323 35.10 -5.17 16.18
N GLN A 324 34.03 -4.53 15.71
CA GLN A 324 32.67 -4.86 16.14
C GLN A 324 32.28 -6.26 15.67
N GLU A 325 31.91 -7.10 16.64
CA GLU A 325 31.23 -8.35 16.40
C GLU A 325 29.74 -8.10 16.43
N VAL A 326 29.10 -8.20 15.27
CA VAL A 326 27.67 -7.94 15.13
C VAL A 326 26.91 -9.25 15.00
N TYR A 327 25.77 -9.30 15.66
CA TYR A 327 24.84 -10.41 15.65
C TYR A 327 23.50 -9.93 15.08
N ILE A 328 22.74 -10.85 14.51
CA ILE A 328 21.36 -10.64 14.08
C ILE A 328 20.44 -11.53 14.92
N THR A 329 19.28 -11.01 15.30
CA THR A 329 18.30 -11.78 16.05
C THR A 329 16.87 -11.40 15.69
N GLY A 330 15.95 -12.37 15.66
CA GLY A 330 14.60 -12.15 15.13
C GLY A 330 13.59 -13.24 15.41
N ASN A 331 12.43 -13.14 14.77
CA ASN A 331 11.22 -13.91 15.06
C ASN A 331 11.19 -15.36 14.56
N GLN A 332 12.30 -15.90 14.06
CA GLN A 332 12.33 -17.24 13.48
C GLN A 332 13.67 -17.97 13.72
N PRO A 333 13.73 -19.31 13.55
CA PRO A 333 14.93 -20.09 13.87
C PRO A 333 16.18 -19.66 13.11
N SER A 334 16.04 -19.30 11.83
CA SER A 334 17.15 -18.79 11.01
C SER A 334 17.68 -17.42 11.47
N LEU A 335 16.93 -16.73 12.34
CA LEU A 335 17.30 -15.49 13.01
C LEU A 335 17.46 -15.69 14.53
N GLY A 336 17.63 -16.92 15.01
CA GLY A 336 17.98 -17.19 16.38
C GLY A 336 16.92 -16.91 17.45
N MET A 337 15.64 -16.76 17.08
CA MET A 337 14.49 -16.71 18.02
C MET A 337 14.65 -15.66 19.14
N TRP A 338 15.01 -14.43 18.77
CA TRP A 338 15.26 -13.33 19.72
C TRP A 338 16.37 -13.61 20.75
N ASN A 339 17.30 -14.54 20.48
CA ASN A 339 18.56 -14.67 21.21
C ASN A 339 19.63 -13.74 20.59
N PRO A 340 20.07 -12.68 21.29
CA PRO A 340 20.92 -11.63 20.73
C PRO A 340 22.38 -12.06 20.49
N GLY A 341 22.81 -13.21 21.00
CA GLY A 341 24.19 -13.70 20.83
C GLY A 341 24.32 -14.94 19.96
N LEU A 342 23.22 -15.40 19.34
CA LEU A 342 23.20 -16.71 18.70
C LEU A 342 23.69 -16.69 17.24
N ILE A 343 23.22 -15.75 16.43
CA ILE A 343 23.56 -15.69 15.00
C ILE A 343 24.55 -14.55 14.77
N LYS A 344 25.83 -14.89 14.68
CA LYS A 344 26.91 -13.95 14.38
C LYS A 344 26.98 -13.69 12.87
N LEU A 345 27.10 -12.43 12.48
CA LEU A 345 27.31 -12.06 11.08
C LEU A 345 28.77 -12.33 10.65
N GLU A 346 28.95 -12.67 9.38
CA GLU A 346 30.26 -12.88 8.78
C GLU A 346 31.01 -11.56 8.62
N HIS A 347 32.31 -11.58 8.92
CA HIS A 347 33.18 -10.44 8.69
C HIS A 347 33.60 -10.40 7.23
N VAL A 348 33.02 -9.48 6.45
CA VAL A 348 33.34 -9.31 5.03
C VAL A 348 34.58 -8.43 4.86
N ASN A 349 34.61 -7.29 5.54
CA ASN A 349 35.74 -6.36 5.61
C ASN A 349 35.58 -5.39 6.80
N ASP A 350 36.55 -4.49 6.98
CA ASP A 350 36.61 -3.51 8.08
C ASP A 350 35.31 -2.71 8.32
N SER A 351 34.47 -2.53 7.31
CA SER A 351 33.21 -1.77 7.42
C SER A 351 31.95 -2.60 7.22
N VAL A 352 32.04 -3.88 6.84
CA VAL A 352 30.85 -4.67 6.48
C VAL A 352 30.77 -5.97 7.26
N ARG A 353 29.57 -6.26 7.77
CA ARG A 353 29.17 -7.58 8.25
C ARG A 353 27.97 -8.05 7.43
N ALA A 354 27.91 -9.33 7.11
CA ALA A 354 26.84 -9.85 6.26
C ALA A 354 26.38 -11.26 6.67
N ILE A 355 25.22 -11.64 6.16
CA ILE A 355 24.72 -13.02 6.21
C ILE A 355 23.84 -13.28 4.99
N ASP A 356 23.96 -14.48 4.43
CA ASP A 356 22.97 -15.03 3.51
C ASP A 356 22.08 -16.03 4.26
N VAL A 357 20.77 -15.77 4.28
CA VAL A 357 19.82 -16.51 5.12
C VAL A 357 18.51 -16.76 4.40
N ASP A 358 17.92 -17.93 4.64
CA ASP A 358 16.57 -18.26 4.18
C ASP A 358 15.55 -17.84 5.23
N LEU A 359 14.62 -16.97 4.82
CA LEU A 359 13.65 -16.35 5.71
C LEU A 359 12.23 -16.72 5.30
N HIS A 360 11.41 -17.10 6.27
CA HIS A 360 9.97 -16.95 6.15
C HIS A 360 9.60 -15.47 6.38
N LEU A 361 8.57 -14.98 5.68
CA LEU A 361 8.16 -13.57 5.71
C LEU A 361 6.81 -13.41 6.43
N PRO A 362 6.58 -12.32 7.18
CA PRO A 362 7.53 -11.23 7.42
C PRO A 362 8.62 -11.63 8.42
N ALA A 363 9.87 -11.33 8.08
CA ALA A 363 11.00 -11.50 8.97
C ALA A 363 11.16 -10.23 9.81
N LEU A 364 11.00 -10.35 11.13
CA LEU A 364 11.23 -9.27 12.07
C LEU A 364 12.54 -9.49 12.80
N PHE A 365 13.40 -8.48 12.86
CA PHE A 365 14.74 -8.64 13.43
C PHE A 365 15.36 -7.34 13.95
N LYS A 366 16.46 -7.52 14.68
CA LYS A 366 17.35 -6.47 15.16
C LYS A 366 18.80 -6.90 15.00
N PHE A 367 19.70 -5.92 15.03
CA PHE A 367 21.14 -6.16 15.16
C PHE A 367 21.58 -5.84 16.58
N THR A 368 22.53 -6.62 17.09
CA THR A 368 23.03 -6.50 18.47
C THR A 368 24.54 -6.69 18.52
N LEU A 369 25.12 -6.40 19.69
CA LEU A 369 26.53 -6.68 20.01
C LEU A 369 26.68 -7.95 20.88
N GLY A 370 25.81 -8.94 20.68
CA GLY A 370 25.83 -10.21 21.41
C GLY A 370 24.98 -10.23 22.69
N SER A 371 24.42 -9.09 23.10
CA SER A 371 23.48 -8.96 24.21
C SER A 371 22.42 -7.90 23.89
N TRP A 372 21.38 -7.81 24.71
CA TRP A 372 20.33 -6.81 24.54
C TRP A 372 20.73 -5.39 24.95
N LYS A 373 21.92 -5.22 25.56
CA LYS A 373 22.37 -3.92 26.07
C LYS A 373 22.36 -2.83 24.99
N TYR A 374 22.67 -3.18 23.74
CA TYR A 374 22.76 -2.23 22.65
C TYR A 374 21.89 -2.66 21.46
N ASP A 375 21.11 -1.71 20.96
CA ASP A 375 20.29 -1.85 19.74
C ASP A 375 20.83 -0.92 18.64
N ALA A 376 20.77 -1.37 17.38
CA ALA A 376 21.32 -0.63 16.26
C ALA A 376 20.34 0.42 15.73
N VAL A 377 20.84 1.62 15.45
CA VAL A 377 20.11 2.70 14.80
C VAL A 377 20.70 2.95 13.42
N PHE A 378 19.84 3.16 12.41
CA PHE A 378 20.25 3.26 11.01
C PHE A 378 19.99 4.64 10.41
N ALA A 379 20.81 5.01 9.42
CA ALA A 379 20.63 6.25 8.66
C ALA A 379 19.59 6.10 7.54
N ASN A 380 19.38 4.86 7.07
CA ASN A 380 18.63 4.54 5.86
C ASN A 380 17.47 3.56 6.10
N SER A 381 16.92 3.55 7.31
CA SER A 381 15.74 2.76 7.67
C SER A 381 14.84 3.56 8.60
N LEU A 382 13.55 3.22 8.63
CA LEU A 382 12.62 3.73 9.64
C LEU A 382 13.14 3.50 11.06
N TYR A 383 12.91 4.48 11.93
CA TYR A 383 13.30 4.46 13.33
C TYR A 383 12.28 3.76 14.21
N GLY A 384 12.77 3.05 15.24
CA GLY A 384 11.95 2.47 16.31
C GLY A 384 11.35 1.11 15.95
N GLY A 385 11.43 0.17 16.90
CA GLY A 385 10.88 -1.17 16.75
C GLY A 385 11.82 -2.17 16.05
N ASN A 386 11.24 -3.26 15.56
CA ASN A 386 11.96 -4.30 14.82
C ASN A 386 12.06 -3.89 13.35
N LEU A 387 13.21 -4.17 12.72
CA LEU A 387 13.34 -4.13 11.27
C LEU A 387 12.46 -5.22 10.65
N GLU A 388 11.94 -4.96 9.46
CA GLU A 388 11.07 -5.88 8.74
C GLU A 388 11.60 -6.12 7.32
N ILE A 389 11.69 -7.39 6.94
CA ILE A 389 11.76 -7.81 5.55
C ILE A 389 10.46 -8.54 5.26
N ASN A 390 9.67 -7.98 4.35
CA ASN A 390 8.40 -8.55 3.89
C ASN A 390 8.19 -8.30 2.40
N ASN A 391 9.23 -8.47 1.61
CA ASN A 391 9.17 -8.40 0.15
C ASN A 391 9.73 -9.70 -0.41
N THR A 392 8.95 -10.39 -1.24
CA THR A 392 9.34 -11.69 -1.79
C THR A 392 10.42 -11.59 -2.84
N ALA A 393 10.37 -10.55 -3.68
CA ALA A 393 11.24 -10.36 -4.84
C ALA A 393 12.60 -9.72 -4.53
N ARG A 394 12.69 -8.83 -3.53
CA ARG A 394 13.91 -8.08 -3.21
C ARG A 394 14.97 -8.99 -2.57
N PRO A 395 16.14 -9.21 -3.19
CA PRO A 395 17.10 -10.19 -2.68
C PRO A 395 18.05 -9.63 -1.62
N THR A 396 18.25 -8.31 -1.59
CA THR A 396 19.36 -7.70 -0.82
C THR A 396 18.88 -6.50 0.00
N TYR A 397 19.37 -6.44 1.23
CA TYR A 397 19.17 -5.37 2.20
C TYR A 397 20.50 -4.93 2.77
N ARG A 398 20.72 -3.61 2.83
CA ARG A 398 21.95 -3.02 3.36
C ARG A 398 21.61 -1.91 4.34
N TYR A 399 22.02 -2.07 5.58
CA TYR A 399 21.72 -1.16 6.68
C TYR A 399 22.96 -0.33 7.04
N ILE A 400 22.83 1.00 7.10
CA ILE A 400 23.95 1.91 7.41
C ILE A 400 23.86 2.33 8.86
N LEU A 401 24.74 1.78 9.71
CA LEU A 401 24.73 2.06 11.15
C LEU A 401 25.04 3.53 11.43
N THR A 402 24.11 4.19 12.10
CA THR A 402 24.31 5.52 12.70
C THR A 402 24.91 5.38 14.08
N ASP A 403 24.31 4.57 14.97
CA ASP A 403 24.79 4.41 16.34
C ASP A 403 24.26 3.13 16.99
N TRP A 404 24.81 2.81 18.15
CA TRP A 404 24.30 1.79 19.07
C TRP A 404 23.65 2.49 20.27
N THR A 405 22.34 2.31 20.43
CA THR A 405 21.60 2.89 21.56
C THR A 405 21.61 1.91 22.73
N ASP A 406 22.04 2.39 23.90
CA ASP A 406 21.92 1.65 25.16
C ASP A 406 20.43 1.49 25.50
N THR A 407 19.96 0.27 25.68
CA THR A 407 18.53 0.02 25.99
C THR A 407 18.23 0.09 27.48
N GLU A 408 19.26 0.17 28.32
CA GLU A 408 19.14 0.18 29.78
C GLU A 408 19.19 1.61 30.37
N ASN A 409 19.51 2.62 29.55
CA ASN A 409 19.61 4.04 29.91
C ASN A 409 18.85 4.91 28.92
#